data_AF-Q1ZXS1-F1
#
_entry.id   AF-Q1ZXS1-F1
#
_cell.length_a   1.000
_cell.length_b   1.000
_cell.length_c   1.000
_cell.angle_alpha   90.00
_cell.angle_beta   90.00
_cell.angle_gamma   90.00
#
_symmetry.space_group_name_H-M   'P 1'
#
loop_
_entity.id
_entity.type
_entity.pdbx_description
1 polymer ?
#
loop_
_entity_poly.entity_id
_entity_poly.type
_entity_poly.pdbx_seq_one_letter_code
_entity_poly.pdbx_strand_id
1 'polypeptide(L)'
;MSSKTVQSKDKDEIGYLFTGYFSLNDCKREYNQSQVIEKLMSLPSNNKIAFNVKWIRSSLEDIVFNATVTGLGPAPMEVSLDLYAYRGFGNTTPPQLTGRGEVNNCEK
;
A
#
# COMPACT_ATOMS: atom_id res chain seq x y z
N MET A 1 5.13 12.76 -4.74
CA MET A 1 6.13 12.21 -5.67
C MET A 1 5.67 10.83 -6.09
N SER A 2 5.42 10.58 -7.38
CA SER A 2 5.05 9.23 -7.85
C SER A 2 6.31 8.39 -7.99
N SER A 3 6.38 7.22 -7.33
CA SER A 3 7.53 6.31 -7.43
C SER A 3 7.78 5.92 -8.89
N LYS A 4 9.06 5.87 -9.31
CA LYS A 4 9.45 5.40 -10.66
C LYS A 4 8.84 4.02 -10.97
N THR A 5 8.74 3.16 -9.97
CA THR A 5 8.17 1.81 -10.06
C THR A 5 6.67 1.79 -10.40
N VAL A 6 5.86 2.71 -9.87
CA VAL A 6 4.43 2.76 -10.22
C VAL A 6 4.23 3.32 -11.63
N GLN A 7 5.16 4.17 -12.08
CA GLN A 7 5.15 4.74 -13.43
C GLN A 7 5.63 3.76 -14.49
N SER A 8 6.52 2.81 -14.17
CA SER A 8 6.99 1.79 -15.12
C SER A 8 5.86 0.88 -15.59
N LYS A 9 4.77 0.77 -14.80
CA LYS A 9 3.68 -0.18 -15.04
C LYS A 9 4.15 -1.62 -15.14
N ASP A 10 5.33 -1.91 -14.57
CA ASP A 10 5.87 -3.24 -14.49
C ASP A 10 5.25 -3.96 -13.29
N LYS A 11 4.52 -5.03 -13.57
CA LYS A 11 3.82 -5.83 -12.56
C LYS A 11 4.80 -6.44 -11.56
N ASP A 12 5.97 -6.86 -12.03
CA ASP A 12 6.96 -7.53 -11.20
C ASP A 12 7.70 -6.51 -10.33
N GLU A 13 8.04 -5.33 -10.87
CA GLU A 13 8.64 -4.27 -10.05
C GLU A 13 7.70 -3.76 -8.96
N ILE A 14 6.40 -3.55 -9.27
CA ILE A 14 5.40 -3.16 -8.28
C ILE A 14 5.19 -4.29 -7.27
N GLY A 15 5.11 -5.53 -7.76
CA GLY A 15 4.95 -6.71 -6.93
C GLY A 15 6.08 -6.89 -5.94
N TYR A 16 7.31 -6.55 -6.32
CA TYR A 16 8.49 -6.64 -5.47
C TYR A 16 8.43 -5.71 -4.24
N LEU A 17 7.58 -4.67 -4.25
CA LEU A 17 7.41 -3.77 -3.11
C LEU A 17 6.63 -4.41 -1.95
N PHE A 18 5.81 -5.42 -2.24
CA PHE A 18 4.91 -6.05 -1.29
C PHE A 18 5.26 -7.52 -1.13
N THR A 19 5.18 -8.07 0.08
CA THR A 19 5.18 -9.53 0.24
C THR A 19 3.83 -10.11 -0.20
N GLY A 20 3.79 -11.43 -0.42
CA GLY A 20 2.54 -12.16 -0.64
C GLY A 20 1.57 -12.16 0.56
N TYR A 21 1.99 -11.64 1.72
CA TYR A 21 1.19 -11.55 2.93
C TYR A 21 0.55 -10.17 3.12
N PHE A 22 0.78 -9.22 2.21
CA PHE A 22 0.09 -7.94 2.25
C PHE A 22 -1.39 -8.11 1.89
N SER A 23 -2.28 -7.61 2.76
CA SER A 23 -3.70 -7.49 2.45
C SER A 23 -4.22 -6.08 2.74
N LEU A 24 -5.18 -5.65 1.93
CA LEU A 24 -5.88 -4.37 2.11
C LEU A 24 -7.38 -4.66 2.19
N ASN A 25 -7.99 -4.34 3.32
CA ASN A 25 -9.42 -4.43 3.48
C ASN A 25 -10.05 -3.09 3.11
N ASP A 26 -10.88 -3.08 2.06
CA ASP A 26 -11.84 -2.00 1.89
C ASP A 26 -13.16 -2.34 2.60
N CYS A 27 -14.11 -1.42 2.46
CA CYS A 27 -15.43 -1.47 3.06
C CYS A 27 -16.29 -2.69 2.67
N LYS A 28 -15.96 -3.37 1.57
CA LYS A 28 -16.79 -4.41 0.94
C LYS A 28 -16.01 -5.69 0.67
N ARG A 29 -14.69 -5.62 0.55
CA ARG A 29 -13.84 -6.74 0.14
C ARG A 29 -12.41 -6.58 0.64
N GLU A 30 -11.79 -7.73 0.85
CA GLU A 30 -10.35 -7.86 1.01
C GLU A 30 -9.69 -7.91 -0.37
N TYR A 31 -8.62 -7.13 -0.55
CA TYR A 31 -7.71 -7.24 -1.69
C TYR A 31 -6.45 -7.95 -1.26
N ASN A 32 -6.11 -9.02 -1.96
CA ASN A 32 -4.79 -9.62 -1.88
C ASN A 32 -3.75 -8.82 -2.68
N GLN A 33 -2.48 -9.19 -2.53
CA GLN A 33 -1.35 -8.57 -3.24
C GLN A 33 -1.60 -8.39 -4.76
N SER A 34 -2.05 -9.45 -5.46
CA SER A 34 -2.26 -9.39 -6.91
C SER A 34 -3.34 -8.36 -7.28
N GLN A 35 -4.44 -8.32 -6.52
CA GLN A 35 -5.53 -7.39 -6.77
C GLN A 35 -5.14 -5.94 -6.46
N VAL A 36 -4.29 -5.71 -5.45
CA VAL A 36 -3.70 -4.39 -5.17
C VAL A 36 -2.83 -3.94 -6.33
N ILE A 37 -1.95 -4.82 -6.83
CA ILE A 37 -1.08 -4.52 -7.98
C ILE A 37 -1.91 -4.18 -9.22
N GLU A 38 -2.92 -5.00 -9.53
CA GLU A 38 -3.83 -4.74 -10.66
C GLU A 38 -4.54 -3.38 -10.52
N LYS A 39 -4.98 -3.03 -9.30
CA LYS A 39 -5.60 -1.73 -9.06
C LYS A 39 -4.63 -0.58 -9.31
N LEU A 40 -3.40 -0.68 -8.82
CA LEU A 40 -2.34 0.31 -9.07
C LEU A 40 -1.97 0.40 -10.56
N MET A 41 -1.96 -0.73 -11.27
CA MET A 41 -1.72 -0.78 -12.71
C MET A 41 -2.86 -0.12 -13.50
N SER A 42 -4.11 -0.23 -13.05
CA SER A 42 -5.27 0.40 -13.72
C SER A 42 -5.28 1.93 -13.61
N LEU A 43 -4.53 2.52 -12.68
CA LEU A 43 -4.48 3.97 -12.52
C LEU A 43 -3.76 4.61 -13.72
N PRO A 44 -4.12 5.82 -14.14
CA PRO A 44 -3.32 6.55 -15.13
C PRO A 44 -1.86 6.72 -14.65
N SER A 45 -0.87 6.67 -15.55
CA SER A 45 0.54 6.85 -15.18
C SER A 45 0.84 8.24 -14.62
N ASN A 46 0.07 9.24 -15.04
CA ASN A 46 0.11 10.61 -14.54
C ASN A 46 -0.79 10.86 -13.33
N ASN A 47 -1.39 9.81 -12.77
CA ASN A 47 -2.30 9.95 -11.64
C ASN A 47 -1.55 10.48 -10.40
N LYS A 48 -2.10 11.52 -9.78
CA LYS A 48 -1.47 12.18 -8.63
C LYS A 48 -2.04 11.57 -7.35
N ILE A 49 -1.43 10.48 -6.91
CA ILE A 49 -1.72 9.90 -5.60
C ILE A 49 -1.01 10.75 -4.54
N ALA A 50 -1.74 11.19 -3.53
CA ALA A 50 -1.18 11.88 -2.38
C ALA A 50 -1.60 11.18 -1.08
N PHE A 51 -0.61 10.94 -0.22
CA PHE A 51 -0.78 10.44 1.13
C PHE A 51 -0.61 11.61 2.09
N ASN A 52 -1.67 11.95 2.81
CA ASN A 52 -1.61 12.91 3.91
C ASN A 52 -1.61 12.12 5.23
N VAL A 53 -0.43 11.96 5.82
CA VAL A 53 -0.26 11.17 7.04
C VAL A 53 -0.77 11.97 8.24
N LYS A 54 -1.76 11.42 8.95
CA LYS A 54 -2.32 12.02 10.16
C LYS A 54 -1.43 11.75 11.37
N TRP A 55 -0.98 10.50 11.53
CA TRP A 55 -0.06 10.10 12.60
C TRP A 55 0.71 8.84 12.21
N ILE A 56 1.86 8.66 12.86
CA ILE A 56 2.71 7.48 12.74
C ILE A 56 3.04 7.01 14.16
N ARG A 57 3.02 5.70 14.35
CA ARG A 57 3.59 5.00 15.50
C ARG A 57 4.59 3.99 14.96
N SER A 58 5.83 4.07 15.43
CA SER A 58 6.88 3.14 15.06
C SER A 58 7.37 2.40 16.29
N SER A 59 7.59 1.10 16.16
CA SER A 59 8.31 0.27 17.11
C SER A 59 9.60 -0.27 16.46
N LEU A 60 10.27 -1.22 17.12
CA LEU A 60 11.41 -1.93 16.54
C LEU A 60 11.00 -2.87 15.39
N GLU A 61 9.75 -3.32 15.36
CA GLU A 61 9.29 -4.41 14.48
C GLU A 61 8.26 -3.94 13.45
N ASP A 62 7.49 -2.89 13.78
CA ASP A 62 6.36 -2.43 12.98
C ASP A 62 6.24 -0.91 12.92
N ILE A 63 5.60 -0.45 11.85
CA ILE A 63 5.19 0.94 11.65
C ILE A 63 3.69 0.91 11.37
N VAL A 64 2.94 1.48 12.30
CA VAL A 64 1.52 1.74 12.12
C VAL A 64 1.35 3.20 11.74
N PHE A 65 0.64 3.49 10.66
CA PHE A 65 0.27 4.86 10.35
C PHE A 65 -1.14 4.98 9.85
N ASN A 66 -1.71 6.15 10.10
CA ASN A 66 -2.99 6.55 9.56
C ASN A 66 -2.78 7.68 8.57
N ALA A 67 -3.42 7.58 7.41
CA ALA A 67 -3.32 8.58 6.37
C ALA A 67 -4.65 8.76 5.65
N THR A 68 -4.84 9.94 5.08
CA THR A 68 -5.84 10.16 4.05
C THR A 68 -5.17 10.05 2.69
N VAL A 69 -5.63 9.10 1.87
CA VAL A 69 -5.15 8.88 0.51
C VAL A 69 -6.11 9.54 -0.47
N THR A 70 -5.57 10.34 -1.38
CA THR A 70 -6.33 10.98 -2.46
C THR A 70 -5.79 10.57 -3.81
N GLY A 71 -6.64 10.61 -4.84
CA GLY A 71 -6.28 10.24 -6.21
C GLY A 71 -6.45 8.76 -6.56
N LEU A 72 -6.76 7.86 -5.61
CA LEU A 72 -7.06 6.45 -5.90
C LEU A 72 -8.48 6.21 -6.41
N GLY A 73 -9.39 7.15 -6.15
CA GLY A 73 -10.81 7.05 -6.47
C GLY A 73 -11.51 8.40 -6.41
N PRO A 74 -12.85 8.41 -6.49
CA PRO A 74 -13.64 9.65 -6.53
C PRO A 74 -13.65 10.41 -5.20
N ALA A 75 -13.40 9.72 -4.09
CA ALA A 75 -13.36 10.29 -2.76
C ALA A 75 -12.02 10.00 -2.07
N PRO A 76 -11.59 10.84 -1.12
CA PRO A 76 -10.49 10.53 -0.22
C PRO A 76 -10.76 9.24 0.55
N MET A 77 -9.75 8.40 0.74
CA MET A 77 -9.81 7.19 1.54
C MET A 77 -9.04 7.42 2.84
N GLU A 78 -9.66 7.15 3.99
CA GLU A 78 -8.95 7.15 5.27
C GLU A 78 -8.43 5.75 5.51
N VAL A 79 -7.12 5.57 5.54
CA VAL A 79 -6.48 4.26 5.68
C VAL A 79 -5.67 4.17 6.96
N SER A 80 -5.72 3.00 7.58
CA SER A 80 -4.75 2.55 8.57
C SER A 80 -3.90 1.47 7.94
N LEU A 81 -2.59 1.58 8.04
CA LEU A 81 -1.64 0.59 7.54
C LEU A 81 -0.75 0.13 8.69
N ASP A 82 -0.79 -1.17 8.98
CA ASP A 82 0.13 -1.87 9.87
C ASP A 82 1.21 -2.52 9.01
N LEU A 83 2.39 -1.89 8.93
CA LEU A 83 3.49 -2.36 8.10
C LEU A 83 4.59 -2.99 8.95
N TYR A 84 5.06 -4.15 8.54
CA TYR A 84 6.21 -4.84 9.12
C TYR A 84 7.31 -4.92 8.07
N ALA A 85 8.56 -4.74 8.51
CA ALA A 85 9.70 -4.99 7.64
C ALA A 85 9.92 -6.50 7.56
N TYR A 86 9.60 -7.12 6.40
CA TYR A 86 9.96 -8.50 6.18
C TYR A 86 11.44 -8.59 5.80
N ARG A 87 12.28 -9.04 6.73
CA ARG A 87 13.64 -9.48 6.42
C ARG A 87 13.56 -10.94 5.98
N GLY A 88 13.41 -11.15 4.67
CA GLY A 88 13.55 -12.48 4.10
C GLY A 88 14.87 -13.13 4.52
N PHE A 89 14.92 -14.47 4.56
CA PHE A 89 16.14 -15.21 4.87
C PHE A 89 17.24 -14.87 3.85
N GLY A 90 18.17 -13.99 4.24
CA GLY A 90 19.34 -13.59 3.45
C GLY A 90 19.47 -12.08 3.26
N ASN A 91 20.71 -11.57 3.40
CA ASN A 91 21.04 -10.14 3.25
C ASN A 91 20.86 -9.58 1.82
N THR A 92 20.51 -10.41 0.84
CA THR A 92 20.45 -10.02 -0.57
C THR A 92 19.08 -9.52 -1.02
N THR A 93 18.02 -9.78 -0.25
CA THR A 93 16.67 -9.39 -0.64
C THR A 93 16.38 -7.99 -0.11
N PRO A 94 16.03 -7.01 -0.97
CA PRO A 94 15.53 -5.72 -0.52
C PRO A 94 14.40 -5.90 0.50
N PRO A 95 14.33 -5.09 1.56
CA PRO A 95 13.26 -5.19 2.53
C PRO A 95 11.92 -4.99 1.83
N GLN A 96 11.05 -6.01 1.93
CA GLN A 96 9.70 -5.97 1.38
C GLN A 96 8.73 -5.50 2.46
N LEU A 97 7.70 -4.75 2.05
CA LEU A 97 6.64 -4.36 2.95
C LEU A 97 5.64 -5.51 3.07
N THR A 98 5.45 -6.01 4.28
CA THR A 98 4.34 -6.90 4.62
C THR A 98 3.42 -6.18 5.58
N GLY A 99 2.15 -6.57 5.65
CA GLY A 99 1.24 -5.87 6.55
C GLY A 99 -0.22 -6.01 6.24
N ARG A 100 -1.03 -5.29 7.00
CA ARG A 100 -2.46 -5.19 6.82
C ARG A 100 -2.85 -3.73 6.65
N GLY A 101 -3.71 -3.47 5.67
CA GLY A 101 -4.35 -2.19 5.51
C GLY A 101 -5.86 -2.27 5.72
N GLU A 102 -6.43 -1.16 6.17
CA GLU A 102 -7.88 -1.02 6.35
C GLU A 102 -8.34 0.38 5.95
N VAL A 103 -9.41 0.45 5.15
CA VAL A 103 -10.12 1.70 4.84
C VAL A 103 -11.18 1.94 5.91
N ASN A 104 -11.10 3.07 6.61
CA ASN A 104 -11.90 3.38 7.79
C ASN A 104 -13.14 4.24 7.49
N ASN A 105 -13.13 5.03 6.42
CA ASN A 105 -14.21 5.97 6.09
C ASN A 105 -15.29 5.36 5.19
N CYS A 106 -15.68 4.12 5.49
CA CYS A 106 -16.72 3.40 4.78
C CYS A 106 -18.09 4.03 5.07
N GLU A 107 -18.75 4.57 4.03
CA GLU A 107 -20.18 4.85 4.12
C GLU A 107 -20.90 3.53 4.41
N LYS A 108 -21.65 3.52 5.51
CA LYS A 108 -22.51 2.39 5.91
C LYS A 108 -23.77 2.35 5.05
#